data_AF-A0A6A4GHB6-F1
#
_entry.id   AF-A0A6A4GHB6-F1
#
_cell.length_a   1.000
_cell.length_b   1.000
_cell.length_c   1.000
_cell.angle_alpha   90.00
_cell.angle_beta   90.00
_cell.angle_gamma   90.00
#
_symmetry.space_group_name_H-M   'P 1'
#
loop_
_entity.id
_entity.type
_entity.pdbx_description
1 polymer ?
#
loop_
_entity_poly.entity_id
_entity_poly.type
_entity_poly.pdbx_seq_one_letter_code
_entity_poly.pdbx_strand_id
1 'polypeptide(L)' 'DVHTRWNYTHAMIQRGLMLREAIDAWTLSYKETEDLFILLNQWKLLGELADLLEVSIWLMIA' A
#
# COMPACT_ATOMS: atom_id res chain seq x y z
N ASP A 1 1.80 22.11 -0.41
CA ASP A 1 1.71 20.78 0.21
C ASP A 1 2.10 19.72 -0.82
N VAL A 2 3.41 19.51 -0.96
CA VAL A 2 4.00 18.48 -1.83
C VAL A 2 3.97 17.12 -1.13
N HIS A 3 4.01 17.11 0.22
CA HIS A 3 4.02 15.89 1.03
C HIS A 3 2.73 15.08 0.96
N THR A 4 1.54 15.70 0.89
CA THR A 4 0.28 14.93 0.78
C THR A 4 -0.12 14.62 -0.67
N ARG A 5 0.20 15.50 -1.63
CA ARG A 5 -0.18 15.33 -3.03
C ARG A 5 0.69 14.34 -3.80
N TRP A 6 1.98 14.24 -3.48
CA TRP A 6 2.92 13.38 -4.22
C TRP A 6 3.13 12.00 -3.57
N ASN A 7 2.72 11.80 -2.31
CA ASN A 7 2.80 10.52 -1.61
C ASN A 7 1.48 9.74 -1.60
N TYR A 8 0.58 10.01 -2.55
CA TYR A 8 -0.71 9.31 -2.61
C TYR A 8 -0.54 7.80 -2.76
N THR A 9 0.42 7.36 -3.58
CA THR A 9 0.75 5.94 -3.76
C THR A 9 1.28 5.32 -2.46
N HIS A 10 2.25 5.94 -1.79
CA HIS A 10 2.77 5.46 -0.50
C HIS A 10 1.65 5.35 0.55
N ALA A 11 0.84 6.41 0.68
CA ALA A 11 -0.28 6.43 1.63
C ALA A 11 -1.35 5.37 1.29
N MET A 12 -1.62 5.14 0.01
CA MET A 12 -2.54 4.10 -0.44
C MET A 12 -2.01 2.70 -0.13
N ILE A 13 -0.72 2.45 -0.39
CA ILE A 13 -0.06 1.18 -0.07
C ILE A 13 -0.10 0.93 1.44
N GLN A 14 0.28 1.91 2.26
CA GLN A 14 0.22 1.82 3.73
C GLN A 14 -1.19 1.47 4.23
N ARG A 15 -2.22 2.16 3.72
CA ARG A 15 -3.62 1.85 4.05
C ARG A 15 -4.05 0.46 3.60
N GLY A 16 -3.62 0.05 2.40
CA GLY A 16 -3.86 -1.30 1.89
C GLY A 16 -3.24 -2.37 2.78
N LEU A 17 -1.99 -2.18 3.21
CA LEU A 17 -1.29 -3.08 4.14
C LEU A 17 -2.00 -3.15 5.50
N MET A 18 -2.45 -2.02 6.05
CA MET A 18 -3.23 -1.99 7.30
C MET A 18 -4.57 -2.73 7.18
N LEU A 19 -5.19 -2.72 5.99
CA LEU A 19 -6.49 -3.32 5.72
C LEU A 19 -6.39 -4.70 5.06
N ARG A 20 -5.19 -5.29 4.95
CA ARG A 20 -4.93 -6.51 4.19
C ARG A 20 -5.94 -7.62 4.48
N GLU A 21 -6.17 -7.95 5.76
CA GLU A 21 -7.08 -9.03 6.14
C GLU A 21 -8.53 -8.76 5.68
N ALA A 22 -8.99 -7.51 5.78
CA ALA A 22 -10.31 -7.13 5.33
C ALA A 22 -10.43 -7.14 3.79
N ILE A 23 -9.36 -6.74 3.08
CA ILE A 23 -9.29 -6.78 1.61
C ILE A 23 -9.26 -8.23 1.11
N ASP A 24 -8.45 -9.09 1.73
CA ASP A 24 -8.38 -10.52 1.40
C ASP A 24 -9.73 -11.19 1.65
N ALA A 25 -10.38 -10.92 2.80
CA ALA A 25 -11.71 -11.45 3.09
C ALA A 25 -12.77 -10.94 2.10
N TRP A 26 -12.73 -9.66 1.75
CA TRP A 26 -13.69 -9.06 0.81
C TRP A 26 -13.54 -9.61 -0.61
N THR A 27 -12.30 -9.68 -1.13
CA THR A 27 -12.03 -10.18 -2.50
C THR A 27 -12.43 -11.64 -2.67
N LEU A 28 -12.30 -12.46 -1.63
CA LEU A 28 -12.72 -13.86 -1.61
C LEU A 28 -14.24 -14.05 -1.38
N SER A 29 -14.95 -13.03 -0.90
CA SER A 29 -16.38 -13.14 -0.58
C SER A 29 -17.30 -12.98 -1.79
N TYR A 30 -16.84 -12.30 -2.85
CA TYR A 30 -17.65 -12.01 -4.03
C TYR A 30 -16.93 -12.44 -5.30
N LYS A 31 -17.64 -13.18 -6.17
CA LYS A 31 -17.11 -13.64 -7.46
C LYS A 31 -16.66 -12.49 -8.37
N GLU A 32 -17.30 -11.33 -8.25
CA GLU A 32 -16.98 -10.12 -9.04
C GLU A 32 -15.63 -9.49 -8.64
N THR A 33 -15.12 -9.81 -7.45
CA THR A 33 -13.89 -9.25 -6.89
C THR A 33 -12.77 -10.28 -6.76
N GLU A 34 -12.99 -11.50 -7.25
CA GLU A 34 -12.03 -12.60 -7.19
C GLU A 34 -10.73 -12.24 -7.95
N ASP A 35 -10.85 -11.56 -9.09
CA ASP A 35 -9.73 -11.08 -9.90
C ASP A 35 -8.89 -10.00 -9.20
N LEU A 36 -9.40 -9.41 -8.11
CA LEU A 36 -8.71 -8.41 -7.30
C LEU A 36 -7.94 -9.04 -6.13
N PHE A 37 -7.97 -10.37 -5.99
CA PHE A 37 -7.25 -11.06 -4.94
C PHE A 37 -5.74 -10.84 -5.07
N ILE A 38 -5.11 -10.40 -3.98
CA ILE A 38 -3.69 -10.10 -3.94
C ILE A 38 -2.96 -11.28 -3.29
N LEU A 39 -1.98 -11.85 -4.00
CA LEU A 39 -1.17 -12.95 -3.52
C LEU A 39 -0.22 -12.50 -2.40
N LEU A 40 0.18 -13.44 -1.54
CA LEU A 40 1.09 -13.16 -0.42
C LEU A 40 2.42 -12.51 -0.87
N ASN A 41 2.97 -12.92 -2.03
CA ASN A 41 4.18 -12.33 -2.59
C ASN A 41 3.96 -10.89 -3.12
N GLN A 42 2.75 -10.58 -3.62
CA GLN A 42 2.39 -9.24 -4.04
C GLN A 42 2.19 -8.32 -2.82
N TRP A 43 1.59 -8.82 -1.74
CA TRP A 43 1.55 -8.09 -0.46
C TRP A 43 2.95 -7.79 0.08
N LYS A 44 3.87 -8.75 -0.03
CA LYS A 44 5.27 -8.53 0.34
C LYS A 44 5.93 -7.44 -0.51
N LEU A 45 5.75 -7.51 -1.83
CA LEU A 45 6.24 -6.48 -2.75
C LEU A 45 5.66 -5.09 -2.43
N LEU A 46 4.38 -5.01 -2.09
CA LEU A 46 3.75 -3.75 -1.65
C LEU A 46 4.41 -3.21 -0.38
N GLY A 47 4.78 -4.06 0.58
CA GLY A 47 5.59 -3.66 1.74
C GLY A 47 6.94 -3.09 1.35
N GLU A 48 7.70 -3.81 0.51
CA GLU A 48 9.01 -3.36 0.02
C GLU A 48 8.93 -2.03 -0.75
N LEU A 49 7.83 -1.82 -1.51
CA LEU A 49 7.56 -0.56 -2.20
C LEU A 49 7.17 0.57 -1.23
N ALA A 50 6.44 0.27 -0.16
CA ALA A 50 6.14 1.26 0.87
C ALA A 50 7.43 1.77 1.51
N ASP A 51 8.31 0.86 1.91
CA ASP A 51 9.61 1.19 2.51
C ASP A 51 10.48 2.01 1.56
N LEU A 52 10.51 1.65 0.27
CA LEU A 52 11.24 2.41 -0.76
C LEU A 52 10.70 3.82 -0.97
N LEU A 53 9.38 3.98 -0.91
CA LEU A 53 8.69 5.26 -1.15
C LEU A 53 8.62 6.13 0.11
N GLU A 54 9.13 5.66 1.24
CA GLU A 54 9.19 6.44 2.46
C GLU A 54 10.13 7.64 2.27
N VAL A 55 9.54 8.83 2.08
CA VAL A 55 10.30 10.07 1.91
C VAL A 55 10.95 10.45 3.24
N SER A 56 12.23 10.10 3.36
CA SER A 56 13.13 10.54 4.42
C SER A 56 13.30 12.07 4.41
N ILE A 57 12.81 12.76 5.44
CA ILE A 57 12.96 14.22 5.68
C ILE A 57 14.42 14.65 5.97
N TRP A 58 15.37 13.72 5.92
CA TRP A 58 16.78 13.91 6.30
C TRP A 58 17.56 14.97 5.50
N LEU A 59 17.00 15.54 4.41
CA LEU A 59 17.65 16.60 3.62
C LEU A 59 17.16 18.03 3.93
N MET A 60 16.22 18.24 4.86
CA MET A 60 15.72 19.58 5.21
C MET A 60 16.32 20.19 6.48
N ILE A 61 17.33 19.56 7.09
CA ILE A 61 18.04 20.07 8.29
C ILE A 61 19.57 20.09 8.05
N ALA A 62 20.01 20.48 6.86
CA ALA A 62 21.42 20.78 6.56
C ALA A 62 21.58 22.22 6.08
#